data_AF-A0A7W0XBN4-F1
#
_entry.id   AF-A0A7W0XBN4-F1
#
_cell.length_a   1.000
_cell.length_b   1.000
_cell.length_c   1.000
_cell.angle_alpha   90.00
_cell.angle_beta   90.00
_cell.angle_gamma   90.00
#
_symmetry.space_group_name_H-M   'P 1'
#
loop_
_entity.id
_entity.type
_entity.pdbx_description
1 polymer ?
#
loop_
_entity_poly.entity_id
_entity_poly.type
_entity_poly.pdbx_seq_one_letter_code
_entity_poly.pdbx_strand_id
1 'polypeptide(L)'
;MKLRLALTILAIVGQWIILPATTKAHPASGIVVDSAGNIYFSDLETIWKFDTYGNLMVFRRGERGRHVHELAIDEQDNVYGADISYNPATTGFITDVWKMSPEGKFIYLLEPTERPPRGWSIWHDRAGNMYFIEQNNHTKRQTLLLRRRPDGTVTTFAGGAFGHADGPGNLAKFGSVGGMTFGAEGSLYLTDGEFLRRVAMDGTVTTLASGLVARTSEDGPKLFAGGSGSLAGLDVDSDGNIFVADTGNRRLLKVTNNGKVQVVLRSDPPYFPTGVAAAGRNLYVLEFGPTLPIAGSGTRIKKIAGDGKVTVLTTIGAQAVDTEPQPSFSTRAGVDAESTLASFYHGGRVKYTLAFITGVLFFLIGYIWQRRPRLGA
;
A
#
# COMPACT_ATOMS: atom_id res chain seq x y z
N MET A 1 22.55 55.73 -16.50
CA MET A 1 21.97 55.56 -17.85
C MET A 1 21.24 54.23 -17.83
N LYS A 2 19.91 54.29 -17.64
CA LYS A 2 18.93 53.98 -18.69
C LYS A 2 19.09 52.51 -19.13
N LEU A 3 18.16 51.59 -18.90
CA LEU A 3 16.71 51.74 -19.01
C LEU A 3 16.08 50.53 -18.30
N ARG A 4 15.14 50.79 -17.39
CA ARG A 4 14.03 49.86 -17.15
C ARG A 4 13.25 49.73 -18.46
N LEU A 5 12.54 48.62 -18.62
CA LEU A 5 11.39 48.49 -19.53
C LEU A 5 11.70 48.13 -21.00
N ALA A 6 11.86 46.83 -21.19
CA ALA A 6 11.17 46.07 -22.24
C ALA A 6 11.09 44.62 -21.73
N LEU A 7 10.56 44.36 -20.53
CA LEU A 7 9.15 44.05 -20.33
C LEU A 7 8.34 43.94 -21.63
N THR A 8 7.80 42.73 -21.76
CA THR A 8 6.50 42.39 -22.35
C THR A 8 6.53 41.98 -23.82
N ILE A 9 6.02 40.76 -24.02
CA ILE A 9 5.42 40.24 -25.26
C ILE A 9 6.41 39.62 -26.25
N LEU A 10 7.00 38.51 -25.82
CA LEU A 10 6.71 37.19 -26.43
C LEU A 10 7.06 36.13 -25.36
N ALA A 11 6.18 35.69 -24.44
CA ALA A 11 4.81 35.24 -24.66
C ALA A 11 4.81 34.44 -25.98
N ILE A 12 4.74 33.13 -26.02
CA ILE A 12 3.89 32.20 -25.29
C ILE A 12 4.49 30.83 -25.69
N VAL A 13 4.26 29.79 -24.90
CA VAL A 13 4.46 28.39 -25.30
C VAL A 13 5.90 27.87 -25.20
N GLY A 14 6.28 27.56 -23.97
CA GLY A 14 7.35 26.60 -23.72
C GLY A 14 7.25 26.12 -22.29
N GLN A 15 6.02 25.75 -21.89
CA GLN A 15 5.60 25.04 -20.68
C GLN A 15 6.76 24.83 -19.69
N TRP A 16 6.72 25.42 -18.49
CA TRP A 16 6.08 24.71 -17.37
C TRP A 16 5.89 23.23 -17.70
N ILE A 17 6.99 22.51 -17.88
CA ILE A 17 7.01 21.08 -17.67
C ILE A 17 6.81 20.96 -16.16
N ILE A 18 5.54 21.13 -15.76
CA ILE A 18 4.89 20.22 -14.87
C ILE A 18 5.30 18.86 -15.44
N LEU A 19 6.46 18.36 -15.01
CA LEU A 19 6.65 16.93 -15.01
C LEU A 19 5.43 16.50 -14.23
N PRO A 20 4.46 15.78 -14.84
CA PRO A 20 3.45 15.16 -14.02
C PRO A 20 4.26 14.45 -12.97
N ALA A 21 4.11 14.87 -11.71
CA ALA A 21 4.52 14.03 -10.61
C ALA A 21 3.81 12.73 -10.95
N THR A 22 4.56 11.76 -11.46
CA THR A 22 3.99 10.46 -11.77
C THR A 22 3.38 10.08 -10.44
N THR A 23 2.05 10.04 -10.43
CA THR A 23 1.28 9.64 -9.26
C THR A 23 1.81 8.26 -8.97
N LYS A 24 2.72 8.20 -8.00
CA LYS A 24 3.46 7.00 -7.66
C LYS A 24 2.40 6.14 -7.01
N ALA A 25 1.77 5.27 -7.79
CA ALA A 25 0.73 4.39 -7.29
C ALA A 25 1.31 3.65 -6.09
N HIS A 26 0.69 3.85 -4.92
CA HIS A 26 1.05 3.06 -3.75
C HIS A 26 0.70 1.60 -4.03
N PRO A 27 1.52 0.63 -3.57
CA PRO A 27 1.32 -0.78 -3.91
C PRO A 27 -0.03 -1.30 -3.40
N ALA A 28 -0.53 -2.36 -4.01
CA ALA A 28 -1.72 -3.05 -3.52
C ALA A 28 -1.47 -3.68 -2.15
N SER A 29 -2.47 -3.63 -1.29
CA SER A 29 -2.55 -4.32 0.00
C SER A 29 -3.45 -5.56 -0.05
N GLY A 30 -4.20 -5.75 -1.13
CA GLY A 30 -5.20 -6.80 -1.28
C GLY A 30 -4.61 -8.22 -1.32
N ILE A 31 -4.79 -8.95 -0.22
CA ILE A 31 -4.55 -10.38 -0.08
C ILE A 31 -5.68 -10.97 0.77
N VAL A 32 -6.24 -12.10 0.34
CA VAL A 32 -7.28 -12.85 1.06
C VAL A 32 -7.03 -14.35 0.93
N VAL A 33 -7.60 -15.14 1.83
CA VAL A 33 -7.48 -16.61 1.81
C VAL A 33 -8.87 -17.22 1.88
N ASP A 34 -9.16 -18.16 0.98
CA ASP A 34 -10.44 -18.89 0.99
C ASP A 34 -10.47 -20.03 2.03
N SER A 35 -11.66 -20.58 2.24
CA SER A 35 -11.90 -21.67 3.19
C SER A 35 -11.09 -22.95 2.89
N ALA A 36 -10.68 -23.14 1.63
CA ALA A 36 -9.82 -24.24 1.20
C ALA A 36 -8.32 -23.96 1.43
N GLY A 37 -7.95 -22.71 1.75
CA GLY A 37 -6.57 -22.29 1.99
C GLY A 37 -5.84 -21.77 0.74
N ASN A 38 -6.55 -21.51 -0.36
CA ASN A 38 -5.98 -20.84 -1.51
C ASN A 38 -5.83 -19.34 -1.21
N ILE A 39 -4.73 -18.75 -1.69
CA ILE A 39 -4.40 -17.35 -1.45
C ILE A 39 -4.70 -16.56 -2.71
N TYR A 40 -5.49 -15.50 -2.59
CA TYR A 40 -5.75 -14.56 -3.68
C TYR A 40 -5.07 -13.24 -3.37
N PHE A 41 -4.37 -12.66 -4.34
CA PHE A 41 -3.66 -11.40 -4.12
C PHE A 41 -3.55 -10.57 -5.40
N SER A 42 -3.52 -9.25 -5.21
CA SER A 42 -3.32 -8.28 -6.29
C SER A 42 -1.84 -8.00 -6.49
N ASP A 43 -1.38 -7.98 -7.75
CA ASP A 43 -0.09 -7.37 -8.11
C ASP A 43 -0.20 -5.90 -8.54
N LEU A 44 -1.35 -5.29 -8.25
CA LEU A 44 -1.89 -3.99 -8.68
C LEU A 44 -2.83 -4.07 -9.89
N GLU A 45 -2.65 -4.98 -10.84
CA GLU A 45 -3.57 -5.09 -12.00
C GLU A 45 -4.21 -6.48 -12.08
N THR A 46 -3.41 -7.53 -11.93
CA THR A 46 -3.82 -8.93 -11.99
C THR A 46 -4.14 -9.45 -10.60
N ILE A 47 -5.22 -10.21 -10.50
CA ILE A 47 -5.51 -11.01 -9.30
C ILE A 47 -4.99 -12.41 -9.53
N TRP A 48 -4.03 -12.80 -8.71
CA TRP A 48 -3.41 -14.12 -8.72
C TRP A 48 -4.07 -15.02 -7.69
N LYS A 49 -4.10 -16.32 -7.97
CA LYS A 49 -4.43 -17.39 -7.03
C LYS A 49 -3.19 -18.27 -6.85
N PHE A 50 -2.77 -18.47 -5.61
CA PHE A 50 -1.79 -19.48 -5.23
C PHE A 50 -2.55 -20.59 -4.49
N ASP A 51 -2.63 -21.76 -5.11
CA ASP A 51 -3.41 -22.87 -4.57
C ASP A 51 -2.66 -23.67 -3.49
N THR A 52 -3.37 -24.59 -2.83
CA THR A 52 -2.79 -25.45 -1.80
C THR A 52 -1.79 -26.48 -2.31
N TYR A 53 -1.70 -26.68 -3.63
CA TYR A 53 -0.75 -27.57 -4.28
C TYR A 53 0.54 -26.84 -4.69
N GLY A 54 0.59 -25.52 -4.51
CA GLY A 54 1.74 -24.69 -4.84
C GLY A 54 1.71 -24.10 -6.25
N ASN A 55 0.57 -24.19 -6.95
CA ASN A 55 0.43 -23.61 -8.28
C ASN A 55 0.03 -22.14 -8.18
N LEU A 56 0.73 -21.29 -8.93
CA LEU A 56 0.37 -19.91 -9.14
C LEU A 56 -0.39 -19.78 -10.46
N MET A 57 -1.58 -19.20 -10.42
CA MET A 57 -2.44 -19.01 -11.59
C MET A 57 -3.11 -17.64 -11.60
N VAL A 58 -3.51 -17.18 -12.78
CA VAL A 58 -4.31 -15.97 -12.93
C VAL A 58 -5.75 -16.28 -12.53
N PHE A 59 -6.24 -15.61 -11.49
CA PHE A 59 -7.65 -15.68 -11.07
C PHE A 59 -8.49 -14.66 -11.85
N ARG A 60 -8.04 -13.41 -11.89
CA ARG A 60 -8.62 -12.35 -12.73
C ARG A 60 -7.51 -11.71 -13.54
N ARG A 61 -7.65 -11.70 -14.87
CA ARG A 61 -6.69 -11.04 -15.76
C ARG A 61 -6.64 -9.54 -15.42
N GLY A 62 -5.43 -8.99 -15.39
CA GLY A 62 -5.23 -7.56 -15.25
C GLY A 62 -5.57 -6.81 -16.53
N GLU A 63 -6.05 -5.59 -16.35
CA GLU A 63 -6.25 -4.63 -17.43
C GLU A 63 -5.30 -3.46 -17.20
N ARG A 64 -4.53 -3.10 -18.23
CA ARG A 64 -3.49 -2.08 -18.11
C ARG A 64 -4.07 -0.74 -17.67
N GLY A 65 -3.52 -0.16 -16.61
CA GLY A 65 -3.95 1.13 -16.06
C GLY A 65 -5.23 1.05 -15.21
N ARG A 66 -5.72 -0.16 -14.93
CA ARG A 66 -6.84 -0.42 -14.03
C ARG A 66 -6.32 -1.10 -12.78
N HIS A 67 -6.25 -0.32 -11.70
CA HIS A 67 -5.59 -0.75 -10.47
C HIS A 67 -6.56 -1.33 -9.45
N VAL A 68 -6.21 -2.46 -8.85
CA VAL A 68 -6.90 -3.08 -7.73
C VAL A 68 -6.03 -2.98 -6.48
N HIS A 69 -6.43 -2.13 -5.53
CA HIS A 69 -5.62 -1.89 -4.34
C HIS A 69 -5.92 -2.87 -3.20
N GLU A 70 -7.19 -3.19 -2.99
CA GLU A 70 -7.67 -4.00 -1.86
C GLU A 70 -8.56 -5.14 -2.35
N LEU A 71 -8.58 -6.23 -1.58
CA LEU A 71 -9.44 -7.38 -1.78
C LEU A 71 -10.18 -7.69 -0.49
N ALA A 72 -11.41 -8.18 -0.61
CA ALA A 72 -12.18 -8.76 0.47
C ALA A 72 -12.72 -10.13 0.03
N ILE A 73 -13.06 -10.99 0.98
CA ILE A 73 -13.63 -12.31 0.71
C ILE A 73 -14.83 -12.56 1.63
N ASP A 74 -15.86 -13.24 1.12
CA ASP A 74 -17.00 -13.67 1.93
C ASP A 74 -16.91 -15.15 2.33
N GLU A 75 -17.87 -15.60 3.15
CA GLU A 75 -17.92 -16.98 3.67
C GLU A 75 -18.26 -18.03 2.60
N GLN A 76 -18.65 -17.60 1.41
CA GLN A 76 -18.85 -18.45 0.24
C GLN A 76 -17.63 -18.38 -0.70
N ASP A 77 -16.49 -17.89 -0.19
CA ASP A 77 -15.22 -17.76 -0.89
C ASP A 77 -15.27 -16.84 -2.12
N ASN A 78 -16.28 -15.98 -2.23
CA ASN A 78 -16.29 -15.00 -3.29
C ASN A 78 -15.32 -13.88 -2.99
N VAL A 79 -14.48 -13.55 -3.97
CA VAL A 79 -13.49 -12.47 -3.87
C VAL A 79 -14.09 -11.19 -4.43
N TYR A 80 -13.92 -10.10 -3.70
CA TYR A 80 -14.37 -8.77 -4.04
C TYR A 80 -13.16 -7.86 -4.24
N GLY A 81 -13.27 -6.93 -5.17
CA GLY A 81 -12.29 -5.86 -5.33
C GLY A 81 -12.93 -4.60 -5.88
N ALA A 82 -12.19 -3.51 -5.78
CA ALA A 82 -12.56 -2.22 -6.35
C ALA A 82 -11.42 -1.77 -7.25
N ASP A 83 -11.76 -1.50 -8.51
CA ASP A 83 -10.78 -1.02 -9.45
C ASP A 83 -10.86 0.50 -9.55
N ILE A 84 -9.69 1.12 -9.75
CA ILE A 84 -9.55 2.54 -10.02
C ILE A 84 -8.73 2.69 -11.30
N SER A 85 -9.27 3.44 -12.26
CA SER A 85 -8.56 3.83 -13.48
C SER A 85 -8.71 5.32 -13.73
N TYR A 86 -7.79 5.89 -14.51
CA TYR A 86 -7.81 7.32 -14.85
C TYR A 86 -8.38 7.52 -16.25
N ASN A 87 -9.37 8.40 -16.39
CA ASN A 87 -9.87 8.82 -17.68
C ASN A 87 -9.17 10.11 -18.14
N PRO A 88 -8.27 10.05 -19.13
CA PRO A 88 -7.56 11.23 -19.61
C PRO A 88 -8.48 12.23 -20.34
N ALA A 89 -9.64 11.79 -20.85
CA ALA A 89 -10.55 12.65 -21.60
C ALA A 89 -11.31 13.64 -20.70
N THR A 90 -11.66 13.20 -19.49
CA THR A 90 -12.41 14.00 -18.51
C THR A 90 -11.53 14.48 -17.36
N THR A 91 -10.29 14.00 -17.28
CA THR A 91 -9.40 14.12 -16.12
C THR A 91 -9.99 13.54 -14.83
N GLY A 92 -10.97 12.64 -14.96
CA GLY A 92 -11.65 11.96 -13.87
C GLY A 92 -11.04 10.61 -13.52
N PHE A 93 -11.40 10.08 -12.36
CA PHE A 93 -11.14 8.69 -11.99
C PHE A 93 -12.41 7.87 -12.17
N ILE A 94 -12.26 6.73 -12.83
CA ILE A 94 -13.30 5.71 -12.96
C ILE A 94 -13.12 4.73 -11.82
N THR A 95 -14.21 4.42 -11.14
CA THR A 95 -14.27 3.40 -10.09
C THR A 95 -15.32 2.36 -10.45
N ASP A 96 -15.01 1.11 -10.16
CA ASP A 96 -15.96 0.01 -10.18
C ASP A 96 -15.75 -0.88 -8.95
N VAL A 97 -16.76 -1.69 -8.65
CA VAL A 97 -16.71 -2.70 -7.60
C VAL A 97 -17.21 -3.99 -8.20
N TRP A 98 -16.49 -5.07 -7.99
CA TRP A 98 -16.78 -6.36 -8.59
C TRP A 98 -16.72 -7.47 -7.56
N LYS A 99 -17.33 -8.60 -7.93
CA LYS A 99 -17.32 -9.86 -7.20
C LYS A 99 -16.97 -10.97 -8.18
N MET A 100 -16.16 -11.91 -7.76
CA MET A 100 -15.81 -13.10 -8.52
C MET A 100 -15.94 -14.35 -7.65
N SER A 101 -16.72 -15.33 -8.11
CA SER A 101 -16.87 -16.60 -7.38
C SER A 101 -15.64 -17.49 -7.50
N PRO A 102 -15.47 -18.50 -6.63
CA PRO A 102 -14.38 -19.47 -6.73
C PRO A 102 -14.30 -20.18 -8.09
N GLU A 103 -15.44 -20.38 -8.76
CA GLU A 103 -15.56 -20.98 -10.10
C GLU A 103 -15.23 -20.00 -11.23
N GLY A 104 -14.89 -18.75 -10.89
CA GLY A 104 -14.50 -17.71 -11.84
C GLY A 104 -15.68 -16.93 -12.43
N LYS A 105 -16.87 -16.99 -11.83
CA LYS A 105 -18.00 -16.16 -12.28
C LYS A 105 -17.81 -14.72 -11.82
N PHE A 106 -17.54 -13.82 -12.77
CA PHE A 106 -17.36 -12.39 -12.54
C PHE A 106 -18.69 -11.62 -12.66
N ILE A 107 -18.93 -10.68 -11.74
CA ILE A 107 -20.03 -9.70 -11.81
C ILE A 107 -19.56 -8.32 -11.34
N TYR A 108 -20.09 -7.26 -11.96
CA TYR A 108 -20.01 -5.91 -11.38
C TYR A 108 -21.11 -5.74 -10.32
N LEU A 109 -20.70 -5.27 -9.15
CA LEU A 109 -21.60 -4.73 -8.13
C LEU A 109 -21.84 -3.24 -8.37
N LEU A 110 -20.80 -2.54 -8.82
CA LEU A 110 -20.84 -1.19 -9.38
C LEU A 110 -20.13 -1.23 -10.73
N GLU A 111 -20.86 -0.93 -11.79
CA GLU A 111 -20.29 -0.77 -13.14
C GLU A 111 -19.30 0.42 -13.18
N PRO A 112 -18.26 0.37 -14.04
CA PRO A 112 -17.28 1.45 -14.19
C PRO A 112 -17.93 2.82 -14.39
N THR A 113 -17.64 3.74 -13.46
CA THR A 113 -18.22 5.09 -13.48
C THR A 113 -17.27 6.12 -12.88
N GLU A 114 -17.31 7.35 -13.42
CA GLU A 114 -16.65 8.52 -12.82
C GLU A 114 -17.48 9.17 -11.70
N ARG A 115 -18.71 8.69 -11.51
CA ARG A 115 -19.67 9.22 -10.54
C ARG A 115 -20.17 8.08 -9.66
N PRO A 116 -19.29 7.40 -8.92
CA PRO A 116 -19.70 6.33 -8.04
C PRO A 116 -20.72 6.87 -7.02
N PRO A 117 -21.85 6.18 -6.79
CA PRO A 117 -22.74 6.56 -5.71
C PRO A 117 -21.99 6.59 -4.37
N ARG A 118 -22.43 7.44 -3.45
CA ARG A 118 -21.75 7.59 -2.16
C ARG A 118 -21.77 6.27 -1.37
N GLY A 119 -20.65 5.92 -0.74
CA GLY A 119 -20.57 4.78 0.18
C GLY A 119 -20.45 3.40 -0.45
N TRP A 120 -20.13 3.29 -1.74
CA TRP A 120 -19.72 2.02 -2.34
C TRP A 120 -18.33 1.59 -1.85
N SER A 121 -18.18 0.31 -1.53
CA SER A 121 -16.89 -0.28 -1.16
C SER A 121 -16.93 -1.81 -1.28
N ILE A 122 -15.79 -2.45 -1.04
CA ILE A 122 -15.66 -3.91 -0.98
C ILE A 122 -15.89 -4.48 0.43
N TRP A 123 -15.74 -3.65 1.46
CA TRP A 123 -15.87 -4.06 2.85
C TRP A 123 -17.34 -4.21 3.19
N HIS A 124 -17.79 -5.43 3.44
CA HIS A 124 -19.19 -5.70 3.71
C HIS A 124 -19.38 -6.68 4.87
N ASP A 125 -20.49 -6.52 5.59
CA ASP A 125 -20.91 -7.48 6.60
C ASP A 125 -21.78 -8.60 6.00
N ARG A 126 -22.12 -9.62 6.81
CA ARG A 126 -22.98 -10.75 6.41
C ARG A 126 -24.39 -10.32 5.96
N ALA A 127 -24.86 -9.13 6.34
CA ALA A 127 -26.15 -8.60 5.90
C ALA A 127 -26.04 -7.83 4.58
N GLY A 128 -24.85 -7.75 3.98
CA GLY A 128 -24.58 -7.03 2.74
C GLY A 128 -24.47 -5.51 2.91
N ASN A 129 -24.34 -5.01 4.14
CA ASN A 129 -24.04 -3.58 4.32
C ASN A 129 -22.58 -3.33 3.96
N MET A 130 -22.32 -2.30 3.17
CA MET A 130 -20.99 -1.87 2.77
C MET A 130 -20.48 -0.74 3.67
N TYR A 131 -19.18 -0.73 3.93
CA TYR A 131 -18.51 0.23 4.81
C TYR A 131 -17.41 0.97 4.07
N PHE A 132 -17.49 2.30 4.07
CA PHE A 132 -16.60 3.15 3.27
C PHE A 132 -16.06 4.31 4.08
N ILE A 133 -14.78 4.63 3.92
CA ILE A 133 -14.17 5.81 4.53
C ILE A 133 -14.29 7.00 3.59
N GLU A 134 -15.12 7.97 3.98
CA GLU A 134 -15.14 9.28 3.37
C GLU A 134 -14.15 10.19 4.11
N GLN A 135 -12.97 10.41 3.53
CA GLN A 135 -11.93 11.26 4.09
C GLN A 135 -11.33 12.20 3.06
N ASN A 136 -10.94 13.39 3.50
CA ASN A 136 -10.12 14.31 2.72
C ASN A 136 -8.90 14.73 3.54
N ASN A 137 -7.80 14.02 3.30
CA ASN A 137 -6.54 14.24 4.02
C ASN A 137 -5.85 15.57 3.66
N HIS A 138 -6.28 16.26 2.59
CA HIS A 138 -5.79 17.59 2.25
C HIS A 138 -6.46 18.67 3.08
N THR A 139 -7.80 18.67 3.15
CA THR A 139 -8.55 19.71 3.87
C THR A 139 -8.68 19.41 5.36
N LYS A 140 -8.56 18.14 5.77
CA LYS A 140 -8.59 17.68 7.17
C LYS A 140 -9.78 18.24 7.96
N ARG A 141 -10.96 18.29 7.33
CA ARG A 141 -12.19 18.79 7.96
C ARG A 141 -12.94 17.69 8.70
N GLN A 142 -13.15 16.56 8.04
CA GLN A 142 -13.90 15.43 8.56
C GLN A 142 -13.37 14.12 7.98
N THR A 143 -13.58 13.05 8.75
CA THR A 143 -13.39 11.67 8.30
C THR A 143 -14.55 10.85 8.83
N LEU A 144 -15.35 10.29 7.91
CA LEU A 144 -16.57 9.55 8.22
C LEU A 144 -16.43 8.10 7.78
N LEU A 145 -16.76 7.17 8.66
CA LEU A 145 -17.06 5.79 8.31
C LEU A 145 -18.55 5.73 7.93
N LEU A 146 -18.83 5.56 6.65
CA LEU A 146 -20.16 5.43 6.10
C LEU A 146 -20.60 3.97 6.10
N ARG A 147 -21.89 3.73 6.32
CA ARG A 147 -22.56 2.44 6.07
C ARG A 147 -23.62 2.61 4.99
N ARG A 148 -23.49 1.83 3.92
CA ARG A 148 -24.47 1.72 2.82
C ARG A 148 -25.20 0.39 2.94
N ARG A 149 -26.53 0.43 3.04
CA ARG A 149 -27.37 -0.78 3.07
C ARG A 149 -27.60 -1.34 1.66
N PRO A 150 -28.05 -2.60 1.53
CA PRO A 150 -28.43 -3.18 0.23
C PRO A 150 -29.48 -2.37 -0.55
N ASP A 151 -30.39 -1.69 0.15
CA ASP A 151 -31.39 -0.78 -0.43
C ASP A 151 -30.81 0.55 -0.96
N GLY A 152 -29.50 0.77 -0.80
CA GLY A 152 -28.80 1.97 -1.22
C GLY A 152 -28.77 3.11 -0.20
N THR A 153 -29.44 2.97 0.94
CA THR A 153 -29.43 3.97 2.01
C THR A 153 -28.03 4.14 2.60
N VAL A 154 -27.53 5.37 2.64
CA VAL A 154 -26.20 5.71 3.20
C VAL A 154 -26.37 6.49 4.51
N THR A 155 -25.69 6.03 5.56
CA THR A 155 -25.67 6.68 6.87
C THR A 155 -24.24 6.85 7.36
N THR A 156 -23.97 7.85 8.21
CA THR A 156 -22.72 7.89 8.96
C THR A 156 -22.81 6.87 10.08
N PHE A 157 -21.89 5.90 10.06
CA PHE A 157 -21.82 4.85 11.07
C PHE A 157 -20.96 5.28 12.27
N ALA A 158 -19.80 5.88 11.99
CA ALA A 158 -18.94 6.51 12.98
C ALA A 158 -18.11 7.64 12.37
N GLY A 159 -17.49 8.46 13.21
CA GLY A 159 -16.62 9.55 12.77
C GLY A 159 -17.34 10.89 12.62
N GLY A 160 -16.55 11.95 12.61
CA GLY A 160 -17.02 13.33 12.59
C GLY A 160 -15.89 14.27 12.19
N ALA A 161 -15.63 15.29 13.01
CA ALA A 161 -14.52 16.19 12.79
C ALA A 161 -13.18 15.43 12.74
N PHE A 162 -12.27 15.86 11.86
CA PHE A 162 -10.93 15.29 11.74
C PHE A 162 -10.19 15.29 13.10
N GLY A 163 -9.53 14.19 13.42
CA GLY A 163 -8.70 14.04 14.64
C GLY A 163 -8.78 12.64 15.20
N HIS A 164 -8.19 12.38 16.37
CA HIS A 164 -8.20 11.05 16.99
C HIS A 164 -8.94 11.12 18.33
N ALA A 165 -10.16 10.60 18.39
CA ALA A 165 -10.95 10.50 19.61
C ALA A 165 -11.80 9.25 19.60
N ASP A 166 -11.85 8.56 20.74
CA ASP A 166 -12.76 7.44 20.98
C ASP A 166 -14.16 7.96 21.32
N GLY A 167 -15.16 7.08 21.22
CA GLY A 167 -16.54 7.40 21.56
C GLY A 167 -17.56 6.77 20.61
N PRO A 168 -18.86 6.97 20.89
CA PRO A 168 -19.93 6.43 20.05
C PRO A 168 -20.15 7.29 18.80
N GLY A 169 -20.36 6.62 17.66
CA GLY A 169 -20.88 7.22 16.42
C GLY A 169 -20.11 8.47 15.98
N ASN A 170 -20.80 9.60 15.90
CA ASN A 170 -20.25 10.88 15.44
C ASN A 170 -19.41 11.63 16.49
N LEU A 171 -19.35 11.15 17.73
CA LEU A 171 -18.44 11.69 18.75
C LEU A 171 -17.02 11.16 18.57
N ALA A 172 -16.87 9.97 17.96
CA ALA A 172 -15.58 9.46 17.55
C ALA A 172 -14.97 10.35 16.45
N LYS A 173 -13.64 10.39 16.42
CA LYS A 173 -12.88 11.10 15.39
C LYS A 173 -11.81 10.19 14.81
N PHE A 174 -11.68 10.29 13.49
CA PHE A 174 -10.60 9.68 12.72
C PHE A 174 -9.75 10.76 12.06
N GLY A 175 -8.45 10.53 12.00
CA GLY A 175 -7.51 11.38 11.29
C GLY A 175 -7.36 10.91 9.86
N SER A 176 -6.62 9.82 9.68
CA SER A 176 -6.26 9.29 8.36
C SER A 176 -6.39 7.78 8.37
N VAL A 177 -7.54 7.27 7.95
CA VAL A 177 -7.77 5.83 7.92
C VAL A 177 -7.00 5.20 6.75
N GLY A 178 -6.29 4.12 7.04
CA GLY A 178 -5.52 3.34 6.07
C GLY A 178 -6.32 2.13 5.61
N GLY A 179 -5.96 0.95 6.11
CA GLY A 179 -6.68 -0.29 5.87
C GLY A 179 -7.81 -0.52 6.87
N MET A 180 -8.73 -1.42 6.51
CA MET A 180 -9.82 -1.90 7.36
C MET A 180 -10.01 -3.41 7.18
N THR A 181 -10.56 -4.10 8.17
CA THR A 181 -10.97 -5.51 8.07
C THR A 181 -12.05 -5.81 9.12
N PHE A 182 -12.80 -6.90 8.97
CA PHE A 182 -13.69 -7.40 10.01
C PHE A 182 -12.98 -8.45 10.87
N GLY A 183 -13.18 -8.37 12.18
CA GLY A 183 -12.87 -9.48 13.08
C GLY A 183 -13.99 -10.53 13.10
N ALA A 184 -13.68 -11.74 13.55
CA ALA A 184 -14.64 -12.84 13.64
C ALA A 184 -15.82 -12.54 14.59
N GLU A 185 -15.65 -11.62 15.54
CA GLU A 185 -16.72 -11.14 16.42
C GLU A 185 -17.61 -10.08 15.75
N GLY A 186 -17.33 -9.75 14.49
CA GLY A 186 -18.11 -8.85 13.65
C GLY A 186 -17.79 -7.37 13.85
N SER A 187 -16.77 -6.99 14.63
CA SER A 187 -16.34 -5.59 14.69
C SER A 187 -15.42 -5.23 13.53
N LEU A 188 -15.39 -3.96 13.16
CA LEU A 188 -14.43 -3.43 12.20
C LEU A 188 -13.13 -3.03 12.91
N TYR A 189 -12.01 -3.43 12.36
CA TYR A 189 -10.68 -3.00 12.77
C TYR A 189 -10.09 -2.15 11.67
N LEU A 190 -9.49 -1.02 12.03
CA LEU A 190 -8.90 -0.10 11.06
C LEU A 190 -7.65 0.57 11.59
N THR A 191 -6.73 0.91 10.69
CA THR A 191 -5.62 1.79 11.02
C THR A 191 -6.04 3.24 10.82
N ASP A 192 -5.65 4.12 11.73
CA ASP A 192 -5.95 5.54 11.70
C ASP A 192 -4.68 6.32 12.04
N GLY A 193 -3.91 6.70 11.04
CA GLY A 193 -2.58 7.27 11.23
C GLY A 193 -1.63 6.28 11.89
N GLU A 194 -1.29 6.53 13.16
CA GLU A 194 -0.44 5.66 13.99
C GLU A 194 -1.22 4.77 14.99
N PHE A 195 -2.55 4.81 14.91
CA PHE A 195 -3.45 4.11 15.81
C PHE A 195 -4.05 2.87 15.16
N LEU A 196 -4.28 1.83 15.96
CA LEU A 196 -5.22 0.75 15.62
C LEU A 196 -6.52 1.01 16.37
N ARG A 197 -7.62 1.09 15.63
CA ARG A 197 -8.97 1.35 16.15
C ARG A 197 -9.83 0.11 15.95
N ARG A 198 -10.73 -0.13 16.90
CA ARG A 198 -11.85 -1.08 16.79
C ARG A 198 -13.15 -0.29 16.79
N VAL A 199 -14.05 -0.64 15.88
CA VAL A 199 -15.39 -0.07 15.74
C VAL A 199 -16.39 -1.21 15.95
N ALA A 200 -17.06 -1.20 17.10
CA ALA A 200 -18.12 -2.14 17.39
C ALA A 200 -19.35 -1.87 16.49
N MET A 201 -20.20 -2.88 16.31
CA MET A 201 -21.35 -2.79 15.41
C MET A 201 -22.48 -1.86 15.91
N ASP A 202 -22.36 -1.32 17.12
CA ASP A 202 -23.18 -0.22 17.65
C ASP A 202 -22.63 1.18 17.29
N GLY A 203 -21.49 1.25 16.58
CA GLY A 203 -20.80 2.48 16.20
C GLY A 203 -19.79 2.98 17.23
N THR A 204 -19.57 2.28 18.34
CA THR A 204 -18.57 2.66 19.35
C THR A 204 -17.14 2.44 18.84
N VAL A 205 -16.33 3.49 18.87
CA VAL A 205 -14.92 3.46 18.47
C VAL A 205 -14.02 3.45 19.71
N THR A 206 -13.09 2.50 19.76
CA THR A 206 -12.05 2.38 20.80
C THR A 206 -10.67 2.26 20.19
N THR A 207 -9.67 2.86 20.83
CA THR A 207 -8.26 2.72 20.47
C THR A 207 -7.66 1.48 21.14
N LEU A 208 -7.12 0.55 20.34
CA LEU A 208 -6.47 -0.67 20.83
C LEU A 208 -4.96 -0.48 21.04
N ALA A 209 -4.32 0.27 20.15
CA ALA A 209 -2.90 0.59 20.23
C ALA A 209 -2.61 1.93 19.56
N SER A 210 -1.51 2.56 19.98
CA SER A 210 -0.99 3.82 19.42
C SER A 210 0.52 3.70 19.17
N GLY A 211 1.08 4.65 18.42
CA GLY A 211 2.52 4.67 18.14
C GLY A 211 2.99 3.51 17.25
N LEU A 212 2.11 2.91 16.45
CA LEU A 212 2.43 1.74 15.62
C LEU A 212 3.55 2.02 14.60
N VAL A 213 3.73 3.29 14.23
CA VAL A 213 4.74 3.73 13.26
C VAL A 213 6.08 4.10 13.90
N ALA A 214 6.20 3.95 15.23
CA ALA A 214 7.42 4.26 15.97
C ALA A 214 8.57 3.32 15.58
N ARG A 215 9.69 3.90 15.16
CA ARG A 215 10.84 3.16 14.64
C ARG A 215 11.75 2.61 15.72
N THR A 216 12.39 1.50 15.41
CA THR A 216 13.45 0.87 16.18
C THR A 216 14.79 0.98 15.44
N SER A 217 15.90 0.76 16.14
CA SER A 217 17.24 0.69 15.54
C SER A 217 17.42 -0.48 14.57
N GLU A 218 16.54 -1.47 14.62
CA GLU A 218 16.56 -2.66 13.74
C GLU A 218 15.79 -2.43 12.43
N ASP A 219 15.07 -1.32 12.29
CA ASP A 219 14.23 -1.09 11.10
C ASP A 219 15.07 -0.64 9.90
N GLY A 220 14.84 -1.32 8.76
CA GLY A 220 15.47 -1.02 7.49
C GLY A 220 15.04 0.34 6.87
N PRO A 221 15.61 0.73 5.72
CA PRO A 221 15.30 2.00 5.08
C PRO A 221 13.81 2.13 4.72
N LYS A 222 13.28 3.36 4.79
CA LYS A 222 11.87 3.66 4.49
C LYS A 222 11.56 3.54 2.99
N LEU A 223 10.33 3.10 2.67
CA LEU A 223 9.81 3.11 1.29
C LEU A 223 9.55 4.54 0.77
N PHE A 224 9.11 5.45 1.65
CA PHE A 224 8.81 6.85 1.35
C PHE A 224 9.44 7.79 2.40
N ALA A 225 9.96 8.93 1.96
CA ALA A 225 10.56 9.94 2.85
C ALA A 225 9.52 10.78 3.64
N GLY A 226 8.21 10.59 3.40
CA GLY A 226 7.12 11.32 4.05
C GLY A 226 6.55 10.59 5.28
N GLY A 227 6.29 11.33 6.35
CA GLY A 227 5.81 10.81 7.65
C GLY A 227 4.30 10.52 7.74
N SER A 228 3.61 10.26 6.64
CA SER A 228 2.16 9.98 6.65
C SER A 228 1.86 8.72 5.83
N GLY A 229 1.21 7.74 6.46
CA GLY A 229 0.70 6.52 5.79
C GLY A 229 1.71 5.38 5.65
N SER A 230 2.28 4.88 6.76
CA SER A 230 3.10 3.65 6.71
C SER A 230 2.29 2.38 6.87
N LEU A 231 1.11 2.44 7.49
CA LEU A 231 0.27 1.26 7.73
C LEU A 231 -0.67 1.04 6.54
N ALA A 232 -0.55 -0.11 5.90
CA ALA A 232 -1.38 -0.50 4.75
C ALA A 232 -2.44 -1.52 5.19
N GLY A 233 -2.42 -2.74 4.65
CA GLY A 233 -3.35 -3.80 5.00
C GLY A 233 -3.20 -4.32 6.43
N LEU A 234 -4.30 -4.79 6.99
CA LEU A 234 -4.36 -5.49 8.26
C LEU A 234 -5.30 -6.69 8.17
N ASP A 235 -5.14 -7.65 9.08
CA ASP A 235 -6.08 -8.75 9.26
C ASP A 235 -6.14 -9.23 10.71
N VAL A 236 -7.21 -9.95 11.08
CA VAL A 236 -7.44 -10.45 12.44
C VAL A 236 -7.43 -11.98 12.44
N ASP A 237 -6.61 -12.59 13.30
CA ASP A 237 -6.63 -14.05 13.46
C ASP A 237 -7.80 -14.53 14.33
N SER A 238 -7.99 -15.85 14.39
CA SER A 238 -9.05 -16.49 15.18
C SER A 238 -8.93 -16.26 16.69
N ASP A 239 -7.75 -15.87 17.18
CA ASP A 239 -7.51 -15.55 18.59
C ASP A 239 -7.76 -14.05 18.89
N GLY A 240 -8.15 -13.28 17.87
CA GLY A 240 -8.38 -11.84 17.93
C GLY A 240 -7.10 -11.01 17.95
N ASN A 241 -5.96 -11.56 17.53
CA ASN A 241 -4.76 -10.76 17.30
C ASN A 241 -4.85 -10.08 15.94
N ILE A 242 -4.43 -8.82 15.91
CA ILE A 242 -4.45 -7.99 14.72
C ILE A 242 -3.05 -7.91 14.15
N PHE A 243 -2.91 -8.23 12.87
CA PHE A 243 -1.66 -8.11 12.13
C PHE A 243 -1.74 -6.89 11.24
N VAL A 244 -0.72 -6.03 11.29
CA VAL A 244 -0.71 -4.76 10.55
C VAL A 244 0.58 -4.65 9.74
N ALA A 245 0.43 -4.45 8.43
CA ALA A 245 1.56 -4.17 7.55
C ALA A 245 2.04 -2.73 7.77
N ASP A 246 3.13 -2.56 8.52
CA ASP A 246 3.84 -1.28 8.64
C ASP A 246 4.83 -1.14 7.49
N THR A 247 4.26 -1.00 6.28
CA THR A 247 4.92 -0.87 4.99
C THR A 247 6.05 0.15 5.03
N GLY A 248 5.81 1.33 5.61
CA GLY A 248 6.83 2.39 5.63
C GLY A 248 8.05 2.06 6.47
N ASN A 249 7.93 1.17 7.46
CA ASN A 249 9.04 0.68 8.28
C ASN A 249 9.49 -0.74 7.94
N ARG A 250 8.95 -1.35 6.88
CA ARG A 250 9.34 -2.67 6.38
C ARG A 250 9.14 -3.80 7.41
N ARG A 251 8.00 -3.79 8.09
CA ARG A 251 7.73 -4.79 9.13
C ARG A 251 6.25 -5.14 9.21
N LEU A 252 5.97 -6.34 9.72
CA LEU A 252 4.64 -6.76 10.13
C LEU A 252 4.56 -6.68 11.65
N LEU A 253 3.52 -6.01 12.13
CA LEU A 253 3.21 -5.89 13.54
C LEU A 253 2.14 -6.91 13.91
N LYS A 254 2.23 -7.48 15.11
CA LYS A 254 1.15 -8.16 15.82
C LYS A 254 0.71 -7.29 16.98
N VAL A 255 -0.59 -7.02 17.08
CA VAL A 255 -1.23 -6.32 18.18
C VAL A 255 -2.22 -7.28 18.81
N THR A 256 -2.02 -7.62 20.08
CA THR A 256 -2.97 -8.47 20.82
C THR A 256 -4.18 -7.65 21.28
N ASN A 257 -5.28 -8.31 21.65
CA ASN A 257 -6.50 -7.63 22.14
C ASN A 257 -6.30 -6.69 23.34
N ASN A 258 -5.25 -6.88 24.14
CA ASN A 258 -4.87 -5.98 25.23
C ASN A 258 -3.91 -4.84 24.83
N GLY A 259 -3.68 -4.64 23.52
CA GLY A 259 -2.87 -3.56 22.99
C GLY A 259 -1.36 -3.80 22.96
N LYS A 260 -0.86 -5.00 23.33
CA LYS A 260 0.58 -5.30 23.24
C LYS A 260 1.01 -5.41 21.77
N VAL A 261 1.96 -4.55 21.38
CA VAL A 261 2.54 -4.51 20.03
C VAL A 261 3.84 -5.31 19.98
N GLN A 262 4.01 -6.13 18.94
CA GLN A 262 5.22 -6.90 18.68
C GLN A 262 5.55 -6.88 17.19
N VAL A 263 6.83 -6.82 16.84
CA VAL A 263 7.28 -7.04 15.45
C VAL A 263 7.39 -8.54 15.21
N VAL A 264 6.64 -9.08 14.25
CA VAL A 264 6.62 -10.52 13.93
C VAL A 264 7.30 -10.86 12.61
N LEU A 265 7.53 -9.86 11.75
CA LEU A 265 8.33 -10.00 10.55
C LEU A 265 9.04 -8.68 10.27
N ARG A 266 10.31 -8.75 9.88
CA ARG A 266 10.99 -7.66 9.16
C ARG A 266 11.30 -8.15 7.76
N SER A 267 10.84 -7.42 6.76
CA SER A 267 11.09 -7.81 5.38
C SER A 267 12.53 -7.49 5.00
N ASP A 268 13.16 -8.38 4.26
CA ASP A 268 14.46 -8.17 3.63
C ASP A 268 14.35 -7.10 2.52
N PRO A 269 15.34 -6.20 2.36
CA PRO A 269 15.44 -5.40 1.15
C PRO A 269 15.47 -6.28 -0.11
N PRO A 270 14.80 -5.87 -1.21
CA PRO A 270 14.15 -4.59 -1.43
C PRO A 270 12.67 -4.53 -0.99
N TYR A 271 12.13 -5.57 -0.36
CA TYR A 271 10.69 -5.76 -0.18
C TYR A 271 10.07 -4.96 0.98
N PHE A 272 8.77 -4.70 0.88
CA PHE A 272 7.95 -4.03 1.90
C PHE A 272 6.61 -4.75 2.05
N PRO A 273 6.17 -5.07 3.27
CA PRO A 273 4.87 -5.71 3.46
C PRO A 273 3.76 -4.68 3.23
N THR A 274 2.76 -5.03 2.43
CA THR A 274 1.64 -4.15 2.06
C THR A 274 0.30 -4.71 2.47
N GLY A 275 0.18 -6.04 2.55
CA GLY A 275 -1.02 -6.74 2.95
C GLY A 275 -0.68 -7.94 3.83
N VAL A 276 -1.67 -8.39 4.61
CA VAL A 276 -1.58 -9.61 5.40
C VAL A 276 -2.93 -10.30 5.39
N ALA A 277 -2.94 -11.63 5.35
CA ALA A 277 -4.12 -12.46 5.56
C ALA A 277 -3.80 -13.57 6.58
N ALA A 278 -4.64 -13.71 7.59
CA ALA A 278 -4.56 -14.74 8.62
C ALA A 278 -5.48 -15.91 8.25
N ALA A 279 -4.94 -17.13 8.24
CA ALA A 279 -5.75 -18.33 8.04
C ALA A 279 -5.26 -19.49 8.93
N GLY A 280 -6.12 -19.89 9.86
CA GLY A 280 -5.75 -20.81 10.93
C GLY A 280 -4.55 -20.28 11.71
N ARG A 281 -3.48 -21.09 11.82
CA ARG A 281 -2.24 -20.70 12.50
C ARG A 281 -1.22 -20.01 11.60
N ASN A 282 -1.55 -19.74 10.34
CA ASN A 282 -0.62 -19.18 9.36
C ASN A 282 -0.96 -17.72 9.06
N LEU A 283 0.07 -16.95 8.74
CA LEU A 283 -0.07 -15.62 8.15
C LEU A 283 0.51 -15.64 6.75
N TYR A 284 -0.16 -15.00 5.82
CA TYR A 284 0.32 -14.75 4.47
C TYR A 284 0.55 -13.26 4.30
N VAL A 285 1.77 -12.88 3.92
CA VAL A 285 2.19 -11.48 3.82
C VAL A 285 2.42 -11.16 2.36
N LEU A 286 1.65 -10.22 1.84
CA LEU A 286 1.86 -9.61 0.54
C LEU A 286 2.99 -8.60 0.66
N GLU A 287 4.05 -8.80 -0.11
CA GLU A 287 5.20 -7.91 -0.14
C GLU A 287 5.44 -7.34 -1.52
N PHE A 288 5.69 -6.03 -1.56
CA PHE A 288 6.03 -5.27 -2.76
C PHE A 288 7.54 -5.03 -2.83
N GLY A 289 8.17 -5.42 -3.94
CA GLY A 289 9.54 -5.08 -4.29
C GLY A 289 9.57 -3.96 -5.34
N PRO A 290 10.19 -2.78 -5.08
CA PRO A 290 10.17 -1.64 -5.99
C PRO A 290 11.18 -1.70 -7.15
N THR A 291 11.86 -2.82 -7.44
CA THR A 291 12.97 -2.81 -8.42
C THR A 291 12.53 -3.07 -9.87
N LEU A 292 13.07 -2.19 -10.71
CA LEU A 292 13.16 -2.08 -12.18
C LEU A 292 13.27 -3.42 -12.95
N PRO A 293 13.05 -3.45 -14.29
CA PRO A 293 12.84 -4.66 -15.12
C PRO A 293 14.11 -5.51 -15.29
N ILE A 294 14.62 -6.05 -14.19
CA ILE A 294 15.65 -7.08 -14.14
C ILE A 294 15.10 -8.15 -13.18
N ALA A 295 15.13 -9.39 -13.64
CA ALA A 295 14.40 -10.54 -13.11
C ALA A 295 14.41 -10.68 -11.57
N GLY A 296 13.25 -11.07 -11.02
CA GLY A 296 13.15 -11.58 -9.64
C GLY A 296 12.71 -10.60 -8.55
N SER A 297 12.10 -9.44 -8.88
CA SER A 297 11.67 -8.46 -7.87
C SER A 297 10.25 -7.90 -8.05
N GLY A 298 9.29 -8.77 -8.38
CA GLY A 298 7.86 -8.45 -8.37
C GLY A 298 7.20 -8.66 -7.01
N THR A 299 5.89 -8.46 -6.97
CA THR A 299 5.01 -8.83 -5.84
C THR A 299 5.29 -10.27 -5.39
N ARG A 300 5.42 -10.50 -4.08
CA ARG A 300 5.65 -11.85 -3.53
C ARG A 300 4.78 -12.13 -2.32
N ILE A 301 4.57 -13.42 -2.05
CA ILE A 301 3.87 -13.90 -0.86
C ILE A 301 4.86 -14.61 0.06
N LYS A 302 4.90 -14.19 1.32
CA LYS A 302 5.52 -14.96 2.41
C LYS A 302 4.47 -15.65 3.25
N LYS A 303 4.78 -16.86 3.71
CA LYS A 303 4.06 -17.55 4.77
C LYS A 303 4.85 -17.46 6.07
N ILE A 304 4.19 -17.07 7.15
CA ILE A 304 4.66 -17.26 8.52
C ILE A 304 3.80 -18.40 9.09
N ALA A 305 4.41 -19.56 9.32
CA ALA A 305 3.72 -20.72 9.87
C ALA A 305 3.47 -20.56 11.37
N GLY A 306 2.58 -21.38 11.93
CA GLY A 306 2.20 -21.33 13.35
C GLY A 306 3.31 -21.66 14.35
N ASP A 307 4.46 -22.12 13.87
CA ASP A 307 5.70 -22.34 14.62
C ASP A 307 6.70 -21.17 14.46
N GLY A 308 6.33 -20.13 13.71
CA GLY A 308 7.16 -18.97 13.40
C GLY A 308 8.06 -19.12 12.17
N LYS A 309 8.06 -20.27 11.49
CA LYS A 309 8.88 -20.47 10.29
C LYS A 309 8.39 -19.58 9.16
N VAL A 310 9.31 -18.81 8.56
CA VAL A 310 9.03 -17.90 7.43
C VAL A 310 9.52 -18.52 6.13
N THR A 311 8.66 -18.59 5.12
CA THR A 311 8.96 -19.12 3.79
C THR A 311 8.40 -18.21 2.70
N VAL A 312 9.13 -17.98 1.62
CA VAL A 312 8.58 -17.34 0.41
C VAL A 312 7.82 -18.42 -0.38
N LEU A 313 6.52 -18.22 -0.61
CA LEU A 313 5.68 -19.15 -1.37
C LEU A 313 5.82 -18.93 -2.87
N THR A 314 5.79 -17.67 -3.29
CA THR A 314 5.87 -17.30 -4.70
C THR A 314 6.32 -15.84 -4.86
N THR A 315 6.93 -15.54 -6.00
CA THR A 315 7.29 -14.19 -6.45
C THR A 315 6.88 -14.06 -7.91
N ILE A 316 6.02 -13.09 -8.22
CA ILE A 316 5.63 -12.78 -9.59
C ILE A 316 6.88 -12.37 -10.39
N GLY A 317 7.05 -12.95 -11.58
CA GLY A 317 8.19 -12.68 -12.45
C GLY A 317 9.52 -13.35 -12.06
N ALA A 318 9.52 -14.28 -11.09
CA ALA A 318 10.71 -15.08 -10.74
C ALA A 318 10.80 -16.42 -11.49
N GLN A 319 9.71 -16.91 -12.07
CA GLN A 319 9.74 -18.07 -12.96
C GLN A 319 10.23 -17.63 -14.33
N ALA A 320 11.31 -18.24 -14.83
CA ALA A 320 11.79 -18.02 -16.19
C ALA A 320 10.65 -18.32 -17.16
N VAL A 321 10.30 -17.32 -17.98
CA VAL A 321 9.33 -17.43 -19.07
C VAL A 321 9.95 -18.32 -20.14
N ASP A 322 9.74 -19.62 -20.05
CA ASP A 322 9.76 -20.49 -21.22
C ASP A 322 8.33 -20.60 -21.75
N THR A 323 8.15 -20.11 -22.98
CA THR A 323 6.98 -20.31 -23.86
C THR A 323 5.72 -19.47 -23.64
N GLU A 324 5.83 -18.14 -23.77
CA GLU A 324 4.86 -17.36 -24.57
C GLU A 324 5.45 -15.99 -24.92
N PRO A 325 5.27 -15.46 -26.16
CA PRO A 325 5.73 -14.12 -26.48
C PRO A 325 4.94 -13.12 -25.64
N GLN A 326 5.64 -12.44 -24.73
CA GLN A 326 5.11 -11.27 -24.05
C GLN A 326 4.60 -10.26 -25.11
N PRO A 327 3.41 -9.65 -24.93
CA PRO A 327 3.01 -8.54 -25.78
C PRO A 327 4.10 -7.47 -25.69
N SER A 328 4.65 -7.13 -26.86
CA SER A 328 5.75 -6.17 -26.95
C SER A 328 5.36 -4.86 -26.26
N PHE A 329 6.17 -4.44 -25.29
CA PHE A 329 6.11 -3.09 -24.74
C PHE A 329 6.50 -2.12 -25.85
N SER A 330 5.53 -1.73 -26.69
CA SER A 330 5.72 -0.64 -27.64
C SER A 330 5.68 0.68 -26.86
N THR A 331 6.85 1.30 -26.76
CA THR A 331 7.06 2.64 -26.22
C THR A 331 6.59 3.69 -27.24
N ARG A 332 5.46 4.34 -26.97
CA ARG A 332 5.08 5.71 -27.37
C ARG A 332 3.76 6.03 -26.63
N ALA A 333 3.57 7.10 -25.87
CA ALA A 333 4.12 8.45 -25.93
C ALA A 333 5.42 8.67 -25.14
N GLY A 334 6.34 9.38 -25.78
CA GLY A 334 7.77 9.38 -25.47
C GLY A 334 8.17 10.09 -24.19
N VAL A 335 8.89 9.36 -23.35
CA VAL A 335 10.21 9.72 -22.83
C VAL A 335 10.97 8.40 -22.74
N ASP A 336 12.16 8.34 -23.34
CA ASP A 336 13.03 7.16 -23.30
C ASP A 336 13.33 6.79 -21.84
N ALA A 337 13.17 5.51 -21.49
CA ALA A 337 13.42 5.01 -20.15
C ALA A 337 14.85 5.32 -19.68
N GLU A 338 15.81 5.41 -20.61
CA GLU A 338 17.20 5.80 -20.33
C GLU A 338 17.35 7.28 -19.94
N SER A 339 16.56 8.19 -20.53
CA SER A 339 16.62 9.61 -20.19
C SER A 339 15.95 9.93 -18.84
N THR A 340 14.98 9.11 -18.44
CA THR A 340 14.34 9.18 -17.13
C THR A 340 15.29 8.66 -16.03
N LEU A 341 16.11 7.64 -16.33
CA LEU A 341 17.09 7.05 -15.42
C LEU A 341 18.21 8.03 -14.99
N ALA A 342 18.58 9.00 -15.83
CA ALA A 342 19.63 9.98 -15.51
C ALA A 342 19.18 11.04 -14.48
N SER A 343 17.90 11.43 -14.48
CA SER A 343 17.39 12.49 -13.57
C SER A 343 17.15 12.00 -12.15
N PHE A 344 16.80 10.71 -11.97
CA PHE A 344 16.57 10.11 -10.64
C PHE A 344 17.85 9.93 -9.80
N TYR A 345 19.04 9.87 -10.42
CA TYR A 345 20.31 9.64 -9.71
C TYR A 345 21.16 10.90 -9.45
N HIS A 346 20.81 12.07 -9.99
CA HIS A 346 21.59 13.30 -9.79
C HIS A 346 21.41 13.97 -8.42
N GLY A 347 20.37 13.63 -7.65
CA GLY A 347 20.19 14.16 -6.28
C GLY A 347 20.90 13.38 -5.17
N GLY A 348 21.22 12.10 -5.40
CA GLY A 348 21.72 11.18 -4.36
C GLY A 348 23.19 10.80 -4.50
N ARG A 349 23.69 10.53 -5.72
CA ARG A 349 25.08 10.09 -5.91
C ARG A 349 26.11 11.16 -5.58
N VAL A 350 25.82 12.44 -5.85
CA VAL A 350 26.76 13.53 -5.58
C VAL A 350 27.04 13.69 -4.08
N LYS A 351 26.08 13.40 -3.20
CA LYS A 351 26.28 13.53 -1.74
C LYS A 351 27.10 12.40 -1.14
N TYR A 352 26.94 11.16 -1.62
CA TYR A 352 27.68 10.01 -1.10
C TYR A 352 29.07 9.87 -1.71
N THR A 353 29.24 10.19 -3.01
CA THR A 353 30.56 10.18 -3.64
C THR A 353 31.43 11.33 -3.12
N LEU A 354 30.86 12.53 -2.88
CA LEU A 354 31.62 13.63 -2.30
C LEU A 354 31.97 13.36 -0.83
N ALA A 355 31.07 12.79 -0.03
CA ALA A 355 31.35 12.39 1.36
C ALA A 355 32.41 11.27 1.45
N PHE A 356 32.37 10.29 0.55
CA PHE A 356 33.38 9.21 0.47
C PHE A 356 34.73 9.74 -0.01
N ILE A 357 34.76 10.66 -1.00
CA ILE A 357 35.99 11.30 -1.46
C ILE A 357 36.58 12.22 -0.38
N THR A 358 35.79 13.02 0.34
CA THR A 358 36.30 13.83 1.46
C THR A 358 36.76 12.95 2.63
N GLY A 359 36.03 11.87 2.96
CA GLY A 359 36.43 10.95 4.03
C GLY A 359 37.74 10.23 3.73
N VAL A 360 37.93 9.78 2.48
CA VAL A 360 39.17 9.15 2.02
C VAL A 360 40.31 10.17 1.89
N LEU A 361 40.04 11.42 1.47
CA LEU A 361 41.06 12.49 1.44
C LEU A 361 41.52 12.88 2.85
N PHE A 362 40.62 13.01 3.83
CA PHE A 362 41.01 13.35 5.21
C PHE A 362 41.77 12.21 5.89
N PHE A 363 41.45 10.96 5.57
CA PHE A 363 42.20 9.79 6.06
C PHE A 363 43.60 9.70 5.45
N LEU A 364 43.75 9.97 4.15
CA LEU A 364 45.06 10.02 3.46
C LEU A 364 45.92 11.21 3.90
N ILE A 365 45.33 12.39 4.10
CA ILE A 365 46.04 13.58 4.60
C ILE A 365 46.49 13.36 6.06
N GLY A 366 45.66 12.77 6.92
CA GLY A 366 46.03 12.40 8.28
C GLY A 366 47.14 11.33 8.35
N TYR A 367 47.10 10.34 7.46
CA TYR A 367 48.12 9.29 7.35
C TYR A 367 49.47 9.81 6.85
N ILE A 368 49.46 10.78 5.92
CA ILE A 368 50.67 11.46 5.42
C ILE A 368 51.24 12.43 6.48
N TRP A 369 50.39 13.05 7.31
CA TRP A 369 50.82 13.94 8.39
C TRP A 369 51.44 13.20 9.59
N GLN A 370 50.97 11.98 9.89
CA GLN A 370 51.55 11.13 10.95
C GLN A 370 52.90 10.47 10.56
N ARG A 371 53.28 10.47 9.28
CA ARG A 371 54.54 9.87 8.79
C ARG A 371 55.62 10.87 8.40
N ARG A 372 55.49 12.16 8.72
CA ARG A 372 56.61 13.10 8.59
C ARG A 372 57.64 12.82 9.70
N PRO A 373 58.92 12.56 9.38
CA PRO A 373 59.97 12.53 10.38
C PRO A 373 60.00 13.89 11.09
N ARG A 374 60.01 13.87 12.42
CA ARG A 374 60.33 15.07 13.21
C ARG A 374 61.76 15.46 12.88
N LEU A 375 61.95 16.43 12.00
CA LEU A 375 63.22 17.15 11.91
C LEU A 375 63.27 18.06 13.13
N GLY A 376 64.18 17.72 14.03
CA GLY A 376 64.47 18.51 15.23
C GLY A 376 65.40 19.67 14.95
N ALA A 377 65.54 20.48 16.01
CA ALA A 377 66.26 21.75 16.17
C ALA A 377 65.51 22.99 15.67
#